data_AF-A0A962YBC2-F1
#
_entry.id   AF-A0A962YBC2-F1
#
_cell.length_a   1.000
_cell.length_b   1.000
_cell.length_c   1.000
_cell.angle_alpha   90.00
_cell.angle_beta   90.00
_cell.angle_gamma   90.00
#
_symmetry.space_group_name_H-M   'P 1'
#
loop_
_entity.id
_entity.type
_entity.pdbx_description
1 polymer ?
#
loop_
_entity_poly.entity_id
_entity_poly.type
_entity_poly.pdbx_seq_one_letter_code
_entity_poly.pdbx_strand_id
1 'polypeptide(L)' 'LTAKTRVAARSPWYGFPPIVSRAEIPPALFAAMRQALLNMPANPQGQAVLAQLNLDGFTPGNDTLFDGIAAMAARINP' A
#
# COMPACT_ATOMS: atom_id res chain seq x y z
N LEU A 1 -0.27 28.24 0.80
CA LEU A 1 -1.47 27.85 1.58
C LEU A 1 -1.12 27.17 2.91
N THR A 2 -0.05 26.37 3.00
CA THR A 2 0.29 25.56 4.19
C THR A 2 0.95 26.32 5.36
N ALA A 3 1.42 27.56 5.16
CA ALA A 3 2.13 28.36 6.18
C ALA A 3 1.31 28.66 7.45
N LYS A 4 -0.02 28.49 7.42
CA LYS A 4 -0.92 28.65 8.57
C LYS A 4 -1.48 27.32 9.10
N THR A 5 -0.92 26.19 8.67
CA THR A 5 -1.36 24.85 9.12
C THR A 5 -0.33 24.24 10.06
N ARG A 6 -0.80 23.43 11.02
CA ARG A 6 0.03 22.59 11.88
C ARG A 6 -0.63 21.22 12.05
N VAL A 7 0.17 20.20 12.34
CA VAL A 7 -0.36 18.88 12.70
C VAL A 7 -1.02 18.99 14.08
N ALA A 8 -2.34 18.74 14.14
CA ALA A 8 -3.11 18.81 15.39
C ALA A 8 -3.07 17.49 16.18
N ALA A 9 -3.04 16.36 15.47
CA ALA A 9 -2.95 15.02 16.01
C ALA A 9 -2.32 14.08 14.97
N ARG A 10 -1.77 12.95 15.43
CA ARG A 10 -1.30 11.84 14.59
C ARG A 10 -1.96 10.57 15.08
N SER A 11 -2.45 9.75 14.16
CA SER A 11 -2.99 8.44 14.49
C SER A 11 -1.86 7.46 14.85
N PRO A 12 -2.20 6.29 15.41
CA PRO A 12 -1.31 5.13 15.34
C PRO A 12 -0.92 4.81 13.88
N TRP A 13 0.12 4.01 13.74
CA TRP A 13 0.49 3.44 12.45
C TRP A 13 -0.50 2.35 12.05
N TYR A 14 -0.88 2.36 10.78
CA TYR A 14 -1.68 1.34 10.12
C TYR A 14 -0.98 0.91 8.84
N GLY A 15 -1.29 -0.29 8.34
CA GLY A 15 -0.79 -0.77 7.06
C GLY A 15 -1.07 0.23 5.93
N PHE A 16 -0.05 0.47 5.10
CA PHE A 16 -0.21 1.27 3.88
C PHE A 16 -1.23 0.59 2.94
N PRO A 17 -2.05 1.33 2.18
CA PRO A 17 -3.05 0.76 1.30
C PRO A 17 -2.51 -0.38 0.40
N PRO A 18 -3.14 -1.57 0.41
CA PRO A 18 -2.69 -2.69 -0.40
C PRO A 18 -3.07 -2.50 -1.87
N ILE A 19 -2.33 -3.17 -2.76
CA ILE A 19 -2.81 -3.46 -4.11
C ILE A 19 -3.50 -4.81 -4.07
N VAL A 20 -4.76 -4.84 -4.51
CA VAL A 20 -5.60 -6.05 -4.53
C VAL A 20 -5.97 -6.43 -5.95
N SER A 21 -6.30 -7.70 -6.16
CA SER A 21 -6.88 -8.20 -7.41
C SER A 21 -8.25 -8.81 -7.15
N ARG A 22 -9.04 -8.95 -8.21
CA ARG A 22 -10.21 -9.85 -8.19
C ARG A 22 -9.75 -11.29 -7.93
N ALA A 23 -10.64 -12.11 -7.36
CA ALA A 23 -10.34 -13.50 -7.01
C ALA A 23 -10.09 -14.37 -8.25
N GLU A 24 -10.75 -14.06 -9.38
CA GLU A 24 -10.75 -14.87 -10.60
C GLU A 24 -9.66 -14.46 -11.61
N ILE A 25 -8.66 -13.69 -11.19
CA ILE A 25 -7.56 -13.32 -12.08
C ILE A 25 -6.73 -14.57 -12.46
N PRO A 26 -6.31 -14.74 -13.73
CA PRO A 26 -5.44 -15.85 -14.10
C PRO A 26 -4.15 -15.86 -13.26
N PRO A 27 -3.73 -17.01 -12.69
CA PRO A 27 -2.56 -17.05 -11.80
C PRO A 27 -1.28 -16.52 -12.43
N ALA A 28 -1.07 -16.78 -13.73
CA ALA A 28 0.07 -16.27 -14.47
C ALA A 28 0.08 -14.74 -14.57
N LEU A 29 -1.09 -14.12 -14.79
CA LEU A 29 -1.21 -12.67 -14.85
C LEU A 29 -0.97 -12.03 -13.47
N PHE A 30 -1.52 -12.64 -12.41
CA PHE A 30 -1.27 -12.20 -11.04
C PHE A 30 0.22 -12.25 -10.70
N ALA A 31 0.89 -13.37 -11.02
CA ALA A 31 2.32 -13.54 -10.78
C ALA A 31 3.16 -12.51 -11.55
N ALA A 32 2.85 -12.28 -12.83
CA ALA A 32 3.56 -11.29 -13.66
C ALA A 32 3.41 -9.87 -13.10
N MET A 33 2.19 -9.46 -12.73
CA MET A 33 1.94 -8.15 -12.13
C MET A 33 2.63 -8.00 -10.77
N ARG A 34 2.56 -9.02 -9.92
CA ARG A 34 3.25 -9.04 -8.61
C ARG A 34 4.76 -8.88 -8.79
N GLN A 35 5.36 -9.62 -9.72
CA GLN A 35 6.79 -9.50 -10.01
C GLN A 35 7.16 -8.13 -10.55
N ALA A 36 6.36 -7.56 -11.45
CA ALA A 36 6.60 -6.22 -11.97
C ALA A 36 6.63 -5.16 -10.85
N LEU A 37 5.67 -5.18 -9.93
CA LEU A 37 5.61 -4.26 -8.77
C LEU A 37 6.81 -4.43 -7.84
N LEU A 38 7.13 -5.68 -7.46
CA LEU A 38 8.25 -5.96 -6.54
C LEU A 38 9.61 -5.59 -7.12
N ASN A 39 9.76 -5.66 -8.45
CA ASN A 39 11.02 -5.34 -9.13
C ASN A 39 11.15 -3.87 -9.54
N MET A 40 10.14 -3.03 -9.27
CA MET A 40 10.20 -1.60 -9.61
C MET A 40 11.45 -0.89 -9.05
N PRO A 41 11.91 -1.15 -7.81
CA PRO A 41 13.13 -0.50 -7.30
C PRO A 41 14.39 -0.85 -8.08
N ALA A 42 14.42 -1.97 -8.80
CA ALA A 42 15.56 -2.42 -9.61
C ALA A 42 15.43 -2.06 -11.11
N ASN A 43 14.34 -1.38 -11.50
CA ASN A 43 14.05 -1.03 -12.89
C ASN A 43 13.97 0.51 -13.04
N PRO A 44 14.72 1.15 -13.96
CA PRO A 44 14.69 2.61 -14.12
C PRO A 44 13.30 3.19 -14.40
N GLN A 45 12.46 2.50 -15.18
CA GLN A 45 11.09 2.90 -15.42
C GLN A 45 10.22 2.72 -14.16
N GLY A 46 10.47 1.65 -13.40
CA GLY A 46 9.82 1.42 -12.11
C GLY A 46 10.15 2.51 -11.08
N GLN A 47 11.42 2.90 -10.98
CA GLN A 47 11.87 3.99 -10.11
C GLN A 47 11.20 5.33 -10.46
N ALA A 48 11.02 5.62 -11.76
CA ALA A 48 10.32 6.82 -12.19
C ALA A 48 8.84 6.84 -11.76
N VAL A 49 8.17 5.69 -11.81
CA VAL A 49 6.78 5.55 -11.32
C VAL A 49 6.73 5.69 -9.79
N LEU A 50 7.62 5.02 -9.07
CA LEU A 50 7.71 5.10 -7.62
C LEU A 50 7.93 6.53 -7.14
N ALA A 51 8.81 7.29 -7.79
CA ALA A 51 9.05 8.70 -7.48
C ALA A 51 7.80 9.57 -7.68
N GLN A 52 7.02 9.35 -8.75
CA GLN A 52 5.77 10.08 -8.99
C GLN A 52 4.71 9.80 -7.91
N LEU A 53 4.74 8.59 -7.33
CA LEU A 53 3.82 8.16 -6.28
C LEU A 53 4.34 8.45 -4.86
N ASN A 54 5.56 8.98 -4.72
CA ASN A 54 6.28 9.11 -3.45
C ASN A 54 6.36 7.77 -2.67
N LEU A 55 6.71 6.70 -3.38
CA LEU A 55 6.88 5.36 -2.83
C LEU A 55 8.34 4.91 -2.96
N ASP A 56 8.80 4.08 -2.04
CA ASP A 56 10.13 3.44 -2.12
C ASP A 56 10.08 2.09 -2.85
N GLY A 57 8.90 1.47 -2.89
CA GLY A 57 8.71 0.16 -3.51
C GLY A 57 7.42 -0.53 -3.03
N PHE A 58 7.33 -1.82 -3.35
CA PHE A 58 6.27 -2.72 -2.90
C PHE A 58 6.88 -3.93 -2.19
N THR A 59 6.14 -4.49 -1.24
CA THR A 59 6.52 -5.71 -0.53
C THR A 59 5.46 -6.80 -0.73
N PRO A 60 5.78 -8.08 -0.51
CA PRO A 60 4.76 -9.11 -0.38
C PRO A 60 3.69 -8.70 0.64
N GLY A 61 2.43 -8.99 0.32
CA GLY A 61 1.32 -8.75 1.24
C GLY A 61 1.43 -9.58 2.51
N ASN A 62 1.03 -9.00 3.63
CA ASN A 62 0.89 -9.66 4.91
C ASN A 62 -0.38 -9.15 5.58
N ASP A 63 -1.35 -10.03 5.78
CA ASP A 63 -2.69 -9.66 6.28
C ASP A 63 -2.62 -9.00 7.66
N THR A 64 -1.62 -9.35 8.48
CA THR A 64 -1.47 -8.79 9.84
C THR A 64 -1.14 -7.29 9.84
N LEU A 65 -0.71 -6.72 8.70
CA LEU A 65 -0.53 -5.27 8.55
C LEU A 65 -1.84 -4.48 8.74
N PHE A 66 -2.98 -5.15 8.55
CA PHE A 66 -4.30 -4.52 8.58
C PHE A 66 -5.09 -4.83 9.86
N ASP A 67 -4.53 -5.60 10.80
CA ASP A 67 -5.19 -5.98 12.06
C ASP A 67 -5.65 -4.75 12.88
N GLY A 68 -4.81 -3.71 12.93
CA GLY A 68 -5.17 -2.46 13.60
C GLY A 68 -6.39 -1.77 12.99
N ILE A 69 -6.56 -1.89 11.67
CA ILE A 69 -7.73 -1.34 10.95
C ILE A 69 -8.96 -2.18 11.26
N ALA A 70 -8.85 -3.51 11.26
CA ALA A 70 -9.95 -4.41 11.62
C ALA A 70 -10.45 -4.16 13.06
N ALA A 71 -9.53 -4.03 14.02
CA ALA A 71 -9.86 -3.72 15.41
C ALA A 71 -10.53 -2.35 15.56
N MET A 72 -10.08 -1.35 14.80
CA MET A 72 -10.74 -0.04 14.77
C MET A 72 -12.16 -0.13 14.18
N ALA A 73 -12.34 -0.83 13.06
CA ALA A 73 -13.62 -0.99 12.41
C ALA A 73 -14.65 -1.68 13.31
N ALA A 74 -14.26 -2.75 14.02
CA ALA A 74 -15.11 -3.46 14.97
C ALA A 74 -15.60 -2.58 16.14
N ARG A 75 -14.88 -1.52 16.49
CA ARG A 75 -15.31 -0.57 17.53
C ARG A 75 -16.39 0.41 17.03
N ILE A 76 -16.50 0.59 15.72
CA ILE A 76 -17.42 1.55 15.08
C ILE A 76 -18.70 0.84 14.61
N ASN A 77 -18.59 -0.41 14.17
CA ASN A 77 -19.72 -1.23 13.71
C ASN A 77 -19.76 -2.56 14.49
N PRO A 78 -20.33 -2.57 15.72
CA PRO A 78 -20.37 -3.75 16.58
C PRO A 78 -21.30 -4.85 16.05
#